data_AF-W4VP01-F1
#
_entry.id   AF-W4VP01-F1
#
_cell.length_a   1.000
_cell.length_b   1.000
_cell.length_c   1.000
_cell.angle_alpha   90.00
_cell.angle_beta   90.00
_cell.angle_gamma   90.00
#
_symmetry.space_group_name_H-M   'P 1'
#
loop_
_entity.id
_entity.type
_entity.pdbx_description
1 polymer ?
#
loop_
_entity_poly.entity_id
_entity_poly.type
_entity_poly.pdbx_seq_one_letter_code
_entity_poly.pdbx_strand_id
1 'polypeptide(L)'
;MSEISDVATDTEDYYVPVQEYKGEEYTLPNGKKTDRIANENREEIEKAIKSFFKEEYKTEVKVHNIVGNVDGATVMVESIGGEPHFYTYAIIPIDTEKEIVLKEKVWSQEMAIESAIMTGGIYGLIEKDKFDNLTNLI
;
A
#
# COMPACT_ATOMS: atom_id res chain seq x y z
N MET A 1 0.32 -49.31 -10.37
CA MET A 1 0.24 -48.27 -9.34
C MET A 1 1.59 -47.59 -9.30
N SER A 2 1.69 -46.34 -9.76
CA SER A 2 2.85 -45.47 -9.54
C SER A 2 2.61 -44.70 -8.25
N GLU A 3 3.52 -44.85 -7.29
CA GLU A 3 3.54 -44.09 -6.05
C GLU A 3 3.70 -42.60 -6.38
N ILE A 4 2.75 -41.79 -5.94
CA ILE A 4 2.87 -40.34 -5.91
C ILE A 4 3.70 -40.05 -4.66
N SER A 5 4.95 -39.65 -4.84
CA SER A 5 5.76 -39.12 -3.74
C SER A 5 5.15 -37.78 -3.34
N ASP A 6 4.57 -37.70 -2.15
CA ASP A 6 4.31 -36.44 -1.46
C ASP A 6 5.66 -35.74 -1.23
N VAL A 7 6.01 -34.82 -2.14
CA VAL A 7 7.02 -33.81 -1.84
C VAL A 7 6.35 -32.86 -0.85
N ALA A 8 6.54 -33.14 0.44
CA ALA A 8 6.33 -32.15 1.48
C ALA A 8 7.21 -30.95 1.10
N THR A 9 6.56 -29.90 0.59
CA THR A 9 7.25 -28.65 0.28
C THR A 9 7.59 -28.05 1.63
N ASP A 10 8.87 -27.88 1.92
CA ASP A 10 9.31 -27.26 3.16
C ASP A 10 8.78 -25.83 3.21
N THR A 11 7.73 -25.61 4.02
CA THR A 11 7.01 -24.34 4.07
C THR A 11 7.71 -23.33 4.97
N GLU A 12 8.70 -23.73 5.77
CA GLU A 12 9.40 -22.82 6.71
C GLU A 12 10.14 -21.70 5.98
N ASP A 13 10.66 -21.94 4.77
CA ASP A 13 11.35 -20.94 3.95
C ASP A 13 10.43 -19.80 3.42
N TYR A 14 9.10 -19.95 3.51
CA TYR A 14 8.14 -18.94 3.04
C TYR A 14 7.69 -17.96 4.13
N TYR A 15 8.03 -18.22 5.39
CA TYR A 15 7.54 -17.43 6.51
C TYR A 15 8.68 -16.73 7.22
N VAL A 16 8.50 -15.43 7.41
CA VAL A 16 9.38 -14.63 8.27
C VAL A 16 8.62 -14.21 9.53
N PRO A 17 9.30 -14.07 10.68
CA PRO A 17 8.66 -13.56 11.88
C PRO A 17 8.07 -12.16 11.64
N VAL A 18 6.87 -11.91 12.18
CA VAL A 18 6.15 -10.64 11.94
C VAL A 18 6.93 -9.41 12.37
N GLN A 19 7.78 -9.54 13.39
CA GLN A 19 8.64 -8.47 13.88
C GLN A 19 9.85 -8.17 12.96
N GLU A 20 10.15 -9.07 12.02
CA GLU A 20 11.24 -8.91 11.06
C GLU A 20 10.73 -8.60 9.64
N TYR A 21 9.45 -8.86 9.38
CA TYR A 21 8.81 -8.61 8.09
C TYR A 21 8.66 -7.12 7.79
N LYS A 22 9.17 -6.65 6.64
CA LYS A 22 9.07 -5.26 6.20
C LYS A 22 8.20 -5.10 4.94
N GLY A 23 7.48 -6.16 4.55
CA GLY A 23 6.65 -6.16 3.36
C GLY A 23 7.33 -6.69 2.11
N GLU A 24 8.51 -7.31 2.23
CA GLU A 24 9.19 -7.98 1.13
C GLU A 24 8.30 -9.09 0.52
N GLU A 25 8.40 -9.31 -0.78
CA GLU A 25 7.65 -10.37 -1.49
C GLU A 25 6.11 -10.29 -1.41
N TYR A 26 5.56 -9.24 -0.79
CA TYR A 26 4.14 -8.92 -0.89
C TYR A 26 3.78 -8.59 -2.33
N THR A 27 2.90 -9.39 -2.92
CA THR A 27 2.48 -9.24 -4.31
C THR A 27 0.97 -9.25 -4.42
N LEU A 28 0.44 -8.47 -5.37
CA LEU A 28 -0.96 -8.55 -5.76
C LEU A 28 -1.12 -9.48 -6.97
N PRO A 29 -2.28 -10.17 -7.10
CA PRO A 29 -2.53 -11.06 -8.22
C PRO A 29 -2.29 -10.38 -9.57
N ASN A 30 -1.63 -11.09 -10.48
CA ASN A 30 -1.32 -10.65 -11.85
C ASN A 30 -0.49 -9.35 -11.93
N GLY A 31 0.21 -8.97 -10.86
CA GLY A 31 1.00 -7.74 -10.80
C GLY A 31 2.43 -7.83 -11.32
N LYS A 32 2.97 -9.01 -11.66
CA LYS A 32 4.44 -9.16 -11.90
C LYS A 32 5.01 -8.19 -12.94
N LYS A 33 4.29 -7.95 -14.05
CA LYS A 33 4.76 -7.03 -15.10
C LYS A 33 4.70 -5.58 -14.64
N THR A 34 3.58 -5.17 -14.05
CA THR A 34 3.38 -3.81 -13.54
C THR A 34 4.26 -3.53 -12.33
N ASP A 35 4.60 -4.53 -11.52
CA ASP A 35 5.51 -4.43 -10.38
C ASP A 35 6.93 -4.08 -10.83
N ARG A 36 7.43 -4.75 -11.87
CA ARG A 36 8.69 -4.38 -12.53
C ARG A 36 8.66 -2.92 -13.00
N ILE A 37 7.62 -2.54 -13.76
CA ILE A 37 7.49 -1.17 -14.29
C ILE A 37 7.41 -0.15 -13.15
N ALA A 38 6.67 -0.46 -12.08
CA ALA A 38 6.51 0.42 -10.94
C ALA A 38 7.82 0.61 -10.17
N ASN A 39 8.61 -0.46 -10.00
CA ASN A 39 9.93 -0.39 -9.39
C ASN A 39 10.92 0.43 -10.24
N GLU A 40 10.89 0.27 -11.56
CA GLU A 40 11.70 1.09 -12.49
C GLU A 40 11.31 2.58 -12.48
N ASN A 41 10.06 2.90 -12.15
CA ASN A 41 9.52 4.27 -12.13
C ASN A 41 9.20 4.78 -10.72
N ARG A 42 9.82 4.20 -9.68
CA ARG A 42 9.46 4.42 -8.27
C ARG A 42 9.42 5.89 -7.87
N GLU A 43 10.45 6.66 -8.22
CA GLU A 43 10.55 8.09 -7.86
C GLU A 43 9.43 8.92 -8.49
N GLU A 44 9.09 8.61 -9.75
CA GLU A 44 8.03 9.33 -10.47
C GLU A 44 6.64 8.99 -9.91
N ILE A 45 6.41 7.72 -9.56
CA ILE A 45 5.20 7.27 -8.90
C ILE A 45 5.05 7.96 -7.54
N GLU A 46 6.11 7.97 -6.73
CA GLU A 46 6.08 8.61 -5.41
C GLU A 46 5.74 10.11 -5.52
N LYS A 47 6.29 10.81 -6.52
CA LYS A 47 5.97 12.21 -6.77
C LYS A 47 4.50 12.40 -7.18
N ALA A 48 3.99 11.56 -8.08
CA ALA A 48 2.59 11.64 -8.53
C ALA A 48 1.62 11.40 -7.37
N ILE A 49 1.89 10.40 -6.54
CA ILE A 49 1.09 10.07 -5.36
C ILE A 49 1.10 11.20 -4.34
N LYS A 50 2.29 11.74 -4.00
CA LYS A 50 2.39 12.90 -3.10
C LYS A 50 1.63 14.11 -3.63
N SER A 51 1.67 14.35 -4.94
CA SER A 51 0.94 15.47 -5.56
C SER A 51 -0.58 15.25 -5.47
N PHE A 52 -1.05 14.05 -5.80
CA PHE A 52 -2.47 13.67 -5.68
C PHE A 52 -3.01 13.91 -4.25
N PHE A 53 -2.35 13.40 -3.21
CA PHE A 53 -2.79 13.62 -1.83
C PHE A 53 -2.75 15.09 -1.40
N LYS A 54 -1.75 15.85 -1.86
CA LYS A 54 -1.64 17.27 -1.58
C LYS A 54 -2.72 18.10 -2.28
N GLU A 55 -3.09 17.73 -3.50
CA GLU A 55 -4.05 18.47 -4.32
C GLU A 55 -5.49 18.13 -3.95
N GLU A 56 -5.85 16.85 -3.87
CA GLU A 56 -7.21 16.41 -3.61
C GLU A 56 -7.58 16.46 -2.13
N TYR A 57 -6.66 16.07 -1.24
CA TYR A 57 -6.92 15.91 0.19
C TYR A 57 -6.18 16.91 1.08
N LYS A 58 -5.41 17.82 0.50
CA LYS A 58 -4.60 18.83 1.23
C LYS A 58 -3.69 18.20 2.29
N THR A 59 -3.22 16.99 2.04
CA THR A 59 -2.49 16.18 3.03
C THR A 59 -1.11 15.81 2.49
N GLU A 60 -0.09 15.92 3.33
CA GLU A 60 1.24 15.40 3.02
C GLU A 60 1.30 13.91 3.38
N VAL A 61 1.96 13.11 2.53
CA VAL A 61 2.03 11.66 2.72
C VAL A 61 3.44 11.12 2.53
N LYS A 62 3.74 10.04 3.26
CA LYS A 62 4.91 9.18 3.06
C LYS A 62 4.47 7.90 2.33
N VAL A 63 5.19 7.52 1.28
CA VAL A 63 5.00 6.24 0.58
C VAL A 63 5.77 5.15 1.33
N HIS A 64 5.08 4.06 1.68
CA HIS A 64 5.70 2.89 2.33
C HIS A 64 5.97 1.77 1.34
N ASN A 65 4.99 1.45 0.50
CA ASN A 65 5.11 0.37 -0.46
C ASN A 65 4.46 0.72 -1.81
N ILE A 66 5.00 0.15 -2.88
CA ILE A 66 4.48 0.26 -4.25
C ILE A 66 4.45 -1.16 -4.77
N VAL A 67 3.25 -1.64 -5.11
CA VAL A 67 3.03 -3.04 -5.45
C VAL A 67 2.26 -3.09 -6.76
N GLY A 68 2.83 -3.75 -7.77
CA GLY A 68 2.15 -3.97 -9.04
C GLY A 68 0.84 -4.75 -8.85
N ASN A 69 -0.21 -4.33 -9.54
CA ASN A 69 -1.50 -5.00 -9.64
C ASN A 69 -1.87 -5.18 -11.13
N VAL A 70 -3.05 -5.75 -11.42
CA VAL A 70 -3.45 -6.08 -12.80
C VAL A 70 -3.42 -4.90 -13.78
N ASP A 71 -3.75 -3.68 -13.33
CA ASP A 71 -3.94 -2.49 -14.19
C ASP A 71 -2.97 -1.34 -13.87
N GLY A 72 -2.03 -1.54 -12.97
CA GLY A 72 -1.16 -0.48 -12.47
C GLY A 72 -0.36 -0.88 -11.24
N ALA A 73 -0.17 0.07 -10.32
CA ALA A 73 0.40 -0.18 -9.02
C ALA A 73 -0.48 0.38 -7.90
N THR A 74 -0.61 -0.39 -6.82
CA THR A 74 -1.18 0.06 -5.55
C THR A 74 -0.06 0.65 -4.71
N VAL A 75 -0.27 1.88 -4.24
CA VAL A 75 0.72 2.63 -3.45
C VAL A 75 0.18 2.88 -2.06
N MET A 76 0.82 2.26 -1.07
CA MET A 76 0.44 2.36 0.34
C MET A 76 1.12 3.57 0.96
N VAL A 77 0.31 4.39 1.64
CA VAL A 77 0.75 5.68 2.19
C VAL A 77 0.31 5.89 3.63
N GLU A 78 1.06 6.74 4.32
CA GLU A 78 0.76 7.26 5.65
C GLU A 78 0.68 8.78 5.57
N SER A 79 -0.33 9.38 6.20
CA SER A 79 -0.37 10.84 6.37
C SER A 79 0.71 11.30 7.35
N ILE A 80 1.39 12.38 7.00
CA ILE A 80 2.48 12.95 7.80
C ILE A 80 2.28 14.46 7.95
N GLY A 81 3.05 15.06 8.85
CA GLY A 81 3.07 16.51 9.04
C GLY A 81 1.97 17.06 9.97
N GLY A 82 1.10 16.20 10.50
CA GLY A 82 0.11 16.58 11.52
C GLY A 82 -1.06 15.62 11.61
N GLU A 83 -2.11 16.08 12.27
CA GLU A 83 -3.40 15.39 12.37
C GLU A 83 -4.32 15.81 11.21
N PRO A 84 -5.23 14.92 10.76
CA PRO A 84 -5.42 13.55 11.24
C PRO A 84 -4.36 12.56 10.72
N HIS A 85 -3.94 11.61 11.58
CA HIS A 85 -3.00 10.55 11.22
C HIS A 85 -3.75 9.32 10.70
N PHE A 86 -3.43 8.85 9.50
CA PHE A 86 -4.10 7.69 8.89
C PHE A 86 -3.20 6.98 7.88
N TYR A 87 -3.53 5.72 7.61
CA TYR A 87 -2.93 4.91 6.55
C TYR A 87 -3.98 4.58 5.51
N THR A 88 -3.61 4.66 4.23
CA THR A 88 -4.48 4.32 3.11
C THR A 88 -3.66 3.93 1.89
N TYR A 89 -4.30 3.79 0.74
CA TYR A 89 -3.64 3.54 -0.53
C TYR A 89 -4.30 4.31 -1.66
N ALA A 90 -3.53 4.55 -2.72
CA ALA A 90 -4.01 5.01 -4.00
C ALA A 90 -3.48 4.09 -5.11
N ILE A 91 -4.10 4.15 -6.28
CA ILE A 91 -3.77 3.35 -7.45
C ILE A 91 -3.27 4.29 -8.54
N ILE A 92 -2.11 3.96 -9.09
CA ILE A 92 -1.55 4.62 -10.26
C ILE A 92 -1.62 3.67 -11.46
N PRO A 93 -2.40 4.01 -12.51
CA PRO A 93 -2.50 3.15 -13.68
C PRO A 93 -1.21 3.05 -14.47
N ILE A 94 -0.96 1.88 -15.07
CA ILE A 94 0.17 1.65 -15.97
C ILE A 94 -0.38 1.11 -17.29
N ASP A 95 -0.06 1.78 -18.40
CA ASP A 95 -0.28 1.24 -19.74
C ASP A 95 0.75 0.13 -19.95
N THR A 96 0.31 -1.13 -19.83
CA THR A 96 1.21 -2.28 -19.92
C THR A 96 1.66 -2.58 -21.36
N GLU A 97 0.96 -2.11 -22.38
CA GLU A 97 1.37 -2.26 -23.77
C GLU A 97 2.53 -1.32 -24.10
N LYS A 98 2.44 -0.07 -23.64
CA LYS A 98 3.48 0.96 -23.84
C LYS A 98 4.54 1.00 -22.74
N GLU A 99 4.29 0.31 -21.63
CA GLU A 99 5.09 0.35 -20.40
C GLU A 99 5.25 1.76 -19.83
N ILE A 100 4.15 2.52 -19.78
CA ILE A 100 4.14 3.92 -19.33
C ILE A 100 3.24 4.08 -18.11
N VAL A 101 3.76 4.76 -17.07
CA VAL A 101 3.00 5.18 -15.89
C VAL A 101 2.11 6.37 -16.23
N LEU A 102 0.81 6.27 -15.96
CA LEU A 102 -0.18 7.32 -16.24
C LEU A 102 -0.35 8.24 -15.02
N LYS A 103 0.67 9.08 -14.76
CA LYS A 103 0.84 9.90 -13.55
C LYS A 103 -0.35 10.80 -13.20
N GLU A 104 -1.04 11.32 -14.21
CA GLU A 104 -2.20 12.22 -14.04
C GLU A 104 -3.53 11.48 -13.81
N LYS A 105 -3.48 10.15 -13.72
CA LYS A 105 -4.65 9.29 -13.55
C LYS A 105 -4.64 8.55 -12.21
N VAL A 106 -3.99 9.10 -11.19
CA VAL A 106 -4.06 8.52 -9.84
C VAL A 106 -5.51 8.54 -9.37
N TRP A 107 -5.95 7.43 -8.78
CA TRP A 107 -7.30 7.27 -8.25
C TRP A 107 -7.28 6.37 -7.01
N SER A 108 -8.39 6.27 -6.29
CA SER A 108 -8.57 5.30 -5.21
C SER A 108 -9.89 4.56 -5.39
N GLN A 109 -9.99 3.37 -4.82
CA GLN A 109 -11.30 2.73 -4.69
C GLN A 109 -12.25 3.64 -3.91
N GLU A 110 -13.54 3.53 -4.24
CA GLU A 110 -14.58 4.33 -3.60
C GLU A 110 -14.46 4.24 -2.07
N MET A 111 -14.45 5.39 -1.42
CA MET A 111 -14.36 5.54 0.03
C MET A 111 -13.05 5.04 0.68
N ALA A 112 -12.04 4.58 -0.06
CA ALA A 112 -10.81 4.04 0.53
C ALA A 112 -10.02 5.09 1.31
N ILE A 113 -9.91 6.31 0.77
CA ILE A 113 -9.18 7.41 1.41
C ILE A 113 -10.08 8.08 2.45
N GLU A 114 -11.33 8.36 2.09
CA GLU A 114 -12.31 9.04 2.96
C GLU A 114 -12.57 8.23 4.23
N SER A 115 -12.72 6.90 4.11
CA SER A 115 -12.93 6.03 5.28
C SER A 115 -11.69 5.98 6.17
N ALA A 116 -10.48 6.00 5.60
CA ALA A 116 -9.25 6.04 6.38
C ALA A 116 -9.12 7.36 7.15
N ILE A 117 -9.44 8.49 6.52
CA ILE A 117 -9.49 9.80 7.17
C ILE A 117 -10.53 9.80 8.28
N MET A 118 -11.74 9.28 8.05
CA MET A 118 -12.80 9.27 9.06
C MET A 118 -12.49 8.35 10.24
N THR A 119 -12.09 7.11 9.98
CA THR A 119 -12.01 6.05 11.01
C THR A 119 -10.63 5.97 11.67
N GLY A 120 -9.54 6.00 10.89
CA GLY A 120 -8.18 6.01 11.43
C GLY A 120 -7.79 7.39 11.94
N GLY A 121 -8.11 8.41 11.15
CA GLY A 121 -7.75 9.79 11.42
C GLY A 121 -8.62 10.49 12.48
N ILE A 122 -9.83 10.89 12.08
CA ILE A 122 -10.71 11.75 12.88
C ILE A 122 -11.23 11.01 14.11
N TYR A 123 -11.72 9.77 13.96
CA TYR A 123 -12.21 9.01 15.10
C TYR A 123 -11.07 8.66 16.08
N GLY A 124 -9.89 8.28 15.57
CA GLY A 124 -8.70 8.09 16.38
C GLY A 124 -8.31 9.34 17.17
N LEU A 125 -8.44 10.52 16.57
CA LEU A 125 -8.21 11.80 17.25
C LEU A 125 -9.25 12.10 18.34
N ILE A 126 -10.54 11.89 18.06
CA ILE A 126 -11.63 12.12 19.03
C ILE A 126 -11.47 11.20 20.24
N GLU A 127 -11.04 9.96 20.02
CA GLU A 127 -10.93 8.92 21.04
C GLU A 127 -9.49 8.66 21.49
N LYS A 128 -8.61 9.65 21.28
CA LYS A 128 -7.17 9.53 21.52
C LYS A 128 -6.84 8.95 22.89
N ASP A 129 -7.42 9.49 23.96
CA ASP A 129 -7.16 9.02 25.33
C ASP A 129 -7.55 7.55 25.54
N LYS A 130 -8.59 7.08 24.86
CA LYS A 130 -9.03 5.67 24.95
C LYS A 130 -8.06 4.76 24.21
N PHE A 131 -7.60 5.15 23.02
CA PHE A 131 -6.60 4.38 22.27
C PHE A 131 -5.22 4.40 22.94
N ASP A 132 -4.81 5.51 23.53
CA ASP A 132 -3.56 5.61 24.30
C ASP A 132 -3.64 4.70 25.54
N ASN A 133 -4.78 4.65 26.24
CA ASN A 133 -4.98 3.72 27.34
C ASN A 133 -4.94 2.26 26.88
N LEU A 134 -5.63 1.92 25.77
CA LEU A 134 -5.60 0.57 25.21
C LEU A 134 -4.18 0.14 24.84
N THR A 135 -3.40 1.04 24.25
CA THR A 135 -2.00 0.78 23.85
C THR A 135 -1.13 0.46 25.06
N ASN A 136 -1.38 1.07 26.22
CA ASN A 136 -0.62 0.78 27.45
C ASN A 136 -0.97 -0.59 28.07
N LEU A 137 -2.01 -1.27 27.59
CA LEU A 137 -2.42 -2.60 28.08
C LEU A 137 -1.87 -3.75 27.24
N ILE A 138 -1.32 -3.47 26.05
CA ILE A 138 -0.80 -4.45 25.08
C ILE A 138 0.70 -4.30 24.90
#